data_AF-A0A3M1D3B2-F1
#
_entry.id   AF-A0A3M1D3B2-F1
#
_cell.length_a   1.000
_cell.length_b   1.000
_cell.length_c   1.000
_cell.angle_alpha   90.00
_cell.angle_beta   90.00
_cell.angle_gamma   90.00
#
_symmetry.space_group_name_H-M   'P 1'
#
loop_
_entity.id
_entity.type
_entity.pdbx_description
1 polymer ?
#
loop_
_entity_poly.entity_id
_entity_poly.type
_entity_poly.pdbx_seq_one_letter_code
_entity_poly.pdbx_strand_id
1 'polypeptide(L)'
;MLPGDINLNGLAAEISDVIYFTNHFINPAAYPFDALQYANSDVNRDNIAATVADLVSLIRMLTGGSSPSPKTAGAARSASEVHSVTADDGLLIDYTSPVMVGGARLEVTLDHPAGVEDFSLLQSGMTMDVGIQDSIHATVLVYSWDNSAMPSGDQSLFEVRGVTRVTIDSVELADSEGNLMLLTASQAGDNLPVGYTLEQNYPNPFNPETMIDFTLPRTGKVNLSIYNVLGQNVATLVNEELPAGYHQVRWDGRDQSGHPVASGVYLYRLVTEAGSLSRRMVLLK
;
A
#
# COMPACT_ATOMS: atom_id res chain seq x y z
N MET A 1 -23.68 -26.05 -6.05
CA MET A 1 -23.19 -24.68 -6.22
C MET A 1 -24.35 -23.76 -5.90
N LEU A 2 -24.17 -22.93 -4.88
CA LEU A 2 -25.15 -21.98 -4.39
C LEU A 2 -24.43 -20.63 -4.30
N PRO A 3 -24.40 -19.83 -5.38
CA PRO A 3 -23.66 -18.57 -5.41
C PRO A 3 -24.06 -17.65 -4.24
N GLY A 4 -23.06 -17.13 -3.55
CA GLY A 4 -23.21 -16.32 -2.34
C GLY A 4 -23.29 -17.08 -1.01
N ASP A 5 -23.32 -18.42 -1.00
CA ASP A 5 -23.11 -19.24 0.20
C ASP A 5 -21.60 -19.50 0.36
N ILE A 6 -20.90 -18.55 0.96
CA ILE A 6 -19.44 -18.52 1.08
C ILE A 6 -18.99 -19.33 2.30
N ASN A 7 -19.77 -19.31 3.37
CA ASN A 7 -19.48 -20.05 4.60
C ASN A 7 -19.95 -21.52 4.56
N LEU A 8 -20.62 -21.94 3.48
CA LEU A 8 -21.12 -23.30 3.22
C LEU A 8 -22.15 -23.81 4.23
N ASN A 9 -22.96 -22.92 4.81
CA ASN A 9 -24.04 -23.29 5.74
C ASN A 9 -25.36 -23.65 5.03
N GLY A 10 -25.43 -23.53 3.70
CA GLY A 10 -26.61 -23.81 2.89
C GLY A 10 -27.58 -22.64 2.74
N LEU A 11 -27.23 -21.46 3.26
CA LEU A 11 -27.94 -20.19 3.11
C LEU A 11 -27.02 -19.23 2.37
N ALA A 12 -27.49 -18.67 1.25
CA ALA A 12 -26.69 -17.73 0.46
C ALA A 12 -27.01 -16.28 0.80
N ALA A 13 -25.99 -15.43 0.63
CA ALA A 13 -26.09 -13.99 0.76
C ALA A 13 -26.54 -13.54 2.16
N GLU A 14 -26.00 -14.20 3.19
CA GLU A 14 -26.14 -13.79 4.58
C GLU A 14 -24.98 -12.89 5.03
N ILE A 15 -25.17 -12.21 6.16
CA ILE A 15 -24.14 -11.36 6.76
C ILE A 15 -22.87 -12.18 7.06
N SER A 16 -23.03 -13.43 7.50
CA SER A 16 -21.91 -14.33 7.76
C SER A 16 -21.12 -14.71 6.50
N ASP A 17 -21.75 -14.73 5.32
CA ASP A 17 -21.04 -14.94 4.06
C ASP A 17 -20.16 -13.75 3.73
N VAL A 18 -20.68 -12.54 3.89
CA VAL A 18 -19.92 -11.29 3.68
C VAL A 18 -18.73 -11.25 4.64
N ILE A 19 -18.92 -11.53 5.93
CA ILE A 19 -17.84 -11.56 6.92
C ILE A 19 -16.78 -12.60 6.56
N TYR A 20 -17.19 -13.80 6.14
CA TYR A 20 -16.23 -14.83 5.75
C TYR A 20 -15.44 -14.41 4.51
N PHE A 21 -16.09 -13.74 3.57
CA PHE A 21 -15.48 -13.24 2.34
C PHE A 21 -14.49 -12.09 2.59
N THR A 22 -14.84 -11.12 3.44
CA THR A 22 -13.91 -10.03 3.79
C THR A 22 -12.69 -10.54 4.55
N ASN A 23 -12.87 -11.51 5.46
CA ASN A 23 -11.76 -12.17 6.16
C ASN A 23 -10.80 -12.88 5.19
N HIS A 24 -11.32 -13.50 4.13
CA HIS A 24 -10.49 -14.10 3.08
C HIS A 24 -9.64 -13.07 2.34
N PHE A 25 -10.20 -11.91 1.99
CA PHE A 25 -9.43 -10.84 1.34
C PHE A 25 -8.30 -10.29 2.21
N ILE A 26 -8.58 -10.13 3.50
CA ILE A 26 -7.66 -9.53 4.48
C ILE A 26 -6.58 -10.52 4.93
N ASN A 27 -6.94 -11.79 5.13
CA ASN A 27 -6.00 -12.83 5.55
C ASN A 27 -6.34 -14.19 4.91
N PRO A 28 -6.00 -14.37 3.63
CA PRO A 28 -6.34 -15.59 2.89
C PRO A 28 -5.64 -16.84 3.43
N ALA A 29 -4.53 -16.69 4.16
CA ALA A 29 -3.83 -17.80 4.80
C ALA A 29 -4.59 -18.34 6.02
N ALA A 30 -5.20 -17.46 6.82
CA ALA A 30 -6.04 -17.85 7.96
C ALA A 30 -7.46 -18.26 7.55
N TYR A 31 -7.96 -17.71 6.44
CA TYR A 31 -9.29 -17.98 5.89
C TYR A 31 -9.20 -18.47 4.44
N PRO A 32 -8.55 -19.63 4.18
CA PRO A 32 -8.41 -20.13 2.82
C PRO A 32 -9.74 -20.60 2.28
N PHE A 33 -10.00 -20.31 1.01
CA PHE A 33 -11.15 -20.86 0.29
C PHE A 33 -10.82 -22.24 -0.28
N ASP A 34 -11.78 -23.16 -0.17
CA ASP A 34 -11.79 -24.39 -0.93
C ASP A 34 -12.41 -24.21 -2.33
N ALA A 35 -12.39 -25.27 -3.15
CA ALA A 35 -12.90 -25.20 -4.51
C ALA A 35 -14.40 -24.87 -4.60
N LEU A 36 -15.21 -25.28 -3.62
CA LEU A 36 -16.64 -24.97 -3.58
C LEU A 36 -16.88 -23.52 -3.16
N GLN A 37 -16.08 -22.99 -2.23
CA GLN A 37 -16.14 -21.58 -1.83
C GLN A 37 -15.74 -20.65 -2.97
N TYR A 38 -14.68 -20.98 -3.74
CA TYR A 38 -14.37 -20.26 -4.98
C TYR A 38 -15.52 -20.34 -6.00
N ALA A 39 -16.13 -21.53 -6.17
CA ALA A 39 -17.25 -21.65 -7.08
C ALA A 39 -18.50 -20.88 -6.63
N ASN A 40 -18.74 -20.77 -5.32
CA ASN A 40 -19.85 -20.02 -4.75
C ASN A 40 -19.54 -18.51 -4.67
N SER A 41 -18.27 -18.10 -4.71
CA SER A 41 -17.88 -16.69 -4.65
C SER A 41 -18.03 -15.96 -5.97
N ASP A 42 -18.13 -16.63 -7.12
CA ASP A 42 -18.53 -16.01 -8.40
C ASP A 42 -20.03 -15.65 -8.39
N VAL A 43 -20.36 -14.58 -7.66
CA VAL A 43 -21.73 -14.16 -7.38
C VAL A 43 -22.30 -13.43 -8.59
N ASN A 44 -21.47 -12.67 -9.32
CA ASN A 44 -21.88 -11.93 -10.50
C ASN A 44 -21.86 -12.78 -11.81
N ARG A 45 -21.35 -14.01 -11.73
CA ARG A 45 -21.27 -15.01 -12.81
C ARG A 45 -20.46 -14.55 -14.02
N ASP A 46 -19.33 -13.90 -13.77
CA ASP A 46 -18.38 -13.50 -14.80
C ASP A 46 -17.23 -14.52 -15.00
N ASN A 47 -17.28 -15.65 -14.28
CA ASN A 47 -16.26 -16.70 -14.22
C ASN A 47 -14.92 -16.25 -13.60
N ILE A 48 -14.89 -15.14 -12.87
CA ILE A 48 -13.77 -14.70 -12.06
C ILE A 48 -14.22 -14.75 -10.61
N ALA A 49 -13.75 -15.76 -9.88
CA ALA A 49 -14.17 -15.98 -8.51
C ALA A 49 -13.36 -15.14 -7.51
N ALA A 50 -13.95 -14.91 -6.35
CA ALA A 50 -13.32 -14.31 -5.18
C ALA A 50 -12.79 -12.89 -5.43
N THR A 51 -13.60 -12.06 -6.08
CA THR A 51 -13.26 -10.67 -6.40
C THR A 51 -14.06 -9.67 -5.57
N VAL A 52 -13.56 -8.44 -5.46
CA VAL A 52 -14.26 -7.28 -4.91
C VAL A 52 -15.57 -7.04 -5.66
N ALA A 53 -15.63 -7.34 -6.96
CA ALA A 53 -16.87 -7.25 -7.74
C ALA A 53 -17.92 -8.26 -7.26
N ASP A 54 -17.49 -9.45 -6.87
CA ASP A 54 -18.36 -10.44 -6.24
C ASP A 54 -18.80 -10.02 -4.84
N LEU A 55 -17.90 -9.45 -4.04
CA LEU A 55 -18.23 -8.93 -2.71
C LEU A 55 -19.31 -7.84 -2.80
N VAL A 56 -19.13 -6.86 -3.70
CA VAL A 56 -20.14 -5.81 -3.96
C VAL A 56 -21.45 -6.44 -4.41
N SER A 57 -21.40 -7.44 -5.29
CA SER A 57 -22.59 -8.16 -5.77
C SER A 57 -23.31 -8.92 -4.65
N LEU A 58 -22.56 -9.55 -3.74
CA LEU A 58 -23.07 -10.28 -2.58
C LEU A 58 -23.78 -9.34 -1.61
N ILE A 59 -23.16 -8.20 -1.29
CA ILE A 59 -23.74 -7.16 -0.43
C ILE A 59 -25.02 -6.59 -1.04
N ARG A 60 -25.04 -6.37 -2.36
CA ARG A 60 -26.24 -5.92 -3.07
C ARG A 60 -27.39 -6.93 -2.96
N MET A 61 -27.10 -8.22 -3.04
CA MET A 61 -28.11 -9.26 -2.82
C MET A 61 -28.67 -9.20 -1.40
N LEU A 62 -27.81 -9.00 -0.40
CA LEU A 62 -28.18 -8.92 1.02
C LEU A 62 -29.05 -7.71 1.34
N THR A 63 -28.79 -6.57 0.70
CA THR A 63 -29.46 -5.29 0.94
C THR A 63 -30.68 -5.04 0.04
N GLY A 64 -31.07 -6.03 -0.79
CA GLY A 64 -32.25 -5.93 -1.66
C GLY A 64 -32.02 -5.18 -2.97
N GLY A 65 -30.77 -5.00 -3.39
CA GLY A 65 -30.42 -4.57 -4.74
C GLY A 65 -30.86 -5.59 -5.79
N SER A 66 -30.97 -5.16 -7.05
CA SER A 66 -31.29 -6.06 -8.16
C SER A 66 -30.25 -7.18 -8.23
N SER A 67 -30.71 -8.43 -8.40
CA SER A 67 -29.79 -9.57 -8.57
C SER A 67 -28.75 -9.29 -9.65
N PRO A 68 -27.48 -9.66 -9.43
CA PRO A 68 -26.44 -9.50 -10.42
C PRO A 68 -26.89 -10.16 -11.73
N SER A 69 -26.94 -9.37 -12.80
CA SER A 69 -27.14 -9.94 -14.14
C SER A 69 -25.84 -10.66 -14.53
N PRO A 70 -25.88 -11.87 -15.13
CA PRO A 70 -24.68 -12.56 -15.60
C PRO A 70 -23.87 -11.62 -16.50
N LYS A 71 -22.65 -11.29 -16.11
CA LYS A 71 -21.83 -10.31 -16.84
C LYS A 71 -20.85 -11.05 -17.73
N THR A 72 -20.71 -10.59 -18.97
CA THR A 72 -19.76 -11.21 -19.91
C THR A 72 -18.34 -10.88 -19.47
N ALA A 73 -17.52 -11.90 -19.23
CA ALA A 73 -16.08 -11.77 -19.04
C ALA A 73 -15.47 -10.88 -20.14
N GLY A 74 -14.77 -9.81 -19.77
CA GLY A 74 -13.99 -9.00 -20.70
C GLY A 74 -14.70 -7.84 -21.40
N ALA A 75 -15.94 -7.48 -21.03
CA ALA A 75 -16.48 -6.17 -21.42
C ALA A 75 -15.76 -5.08 -20.61
N ALA A 76 -14.72 -4.45 -21.15
CA ALA A 76 -14.02 -3.34 -20.50
C ALA A 76 -15.02 -2.24 -20.12
N ARG A 77 -15.19 -1.95 -18.82
CA ARG A 77 -16.29 -1.07 -18.38
C ARG A 77 -15.87 0.33 -17.98
N SER A 78 -14.64 0.55 -17.52
CA SER A 78 -14.11 1.89 -17.22
C SER A 78 -12.64 1.78 -16.84
N ALA A 79 -11.79 2.52 -17.55
CA ALA A 79 -10.37 2.68 -17.24
C ALA A 79 -10.24 3.58 -16.00
N SER A 80 -9.65 3.06 -14.92
CA SER A 80 -9.41 3.80 -13.68
C SER A 80 -7.93 3.83 -13.33
N GLU A 81 -7.52 4.80 -12.54
CA GLU A 81 -6.15 4.95 -12.07
C GLU A 81 -6.15 5.01 -10.55
N VAL A 82 -5.11 4.46 -9.93
CA VAL A 82 -4.85 4.59 -8.49
C VAL A 82 -3.40 4.99 -8.34
N HIS A 83 -3.13 5.98 -7.50
CA HIS A 83 -1.79 6.50 -7.29
C HIS A 83 -1.63 7.04 -5.86
N SER A 84 -0.38 7.15 -5.42
CA SER A 84 -0.02 7.76 -4.16
C SER A 84 0.33 9.23 -4.33
N VAL A 85 -0.16 10.08 -3.42
CA VAL A 85 0.11 11.52 -3.36
C VAL A 85 0.64 11.87 -1.97
N THR A 86 1.78 12.56 -1.91
CA THR A 86 2.36 13.00 -0.64
C THR A 86 1.46 14.04 0.03
N ALA A 87 1.19 13.87 1.32
CA ALA A 87 0.48 14.83 2.17
C ALA A 87 1.39 15.32 3.32
N ASP A 88 0.93 16.30 4.08
CA ASP A 88 1.74 17.00 5.09
C ASP A 88 2.22 16.10 6.25
N ASP A 89 1.50 15.02 6.58
CA ASP A 89 1.79 14.13 7.74
C ASP A 89 1.60 12.62 7.41
N GLY A 90 1.64 12.30 6.12
CA GLY A 90 1.37 10.95 5.61
C GLY A 90 1.26 10.93 4.09
N LEU A 91 0.65 9.87 3.58
CA LEU A 91 0.50 9.65 2.15
C LEU A 91 -0.96 9.29 1.82
N LEU A 92 -1.54 10.03 0.87
CA LEU A 92 -2.88 9.83 0.36
C LEU A 92 -2.85 8.82 -0.79
N ILE A 93 -3.78 7.87 -0.75
CA ILE A 93 -4.07 7.03 -1.91
C ILE A 93 -5.27 7.62 -2.62
N ASP A 94 -5.05 8.09 -3.84
CA ASP A 94 -6.07 8.68 -4.69
C ASP A 94 -6.49 7.68 -5.77
N TYR A 95 -7.74 7.80 -6.22
CA TYR A 95 -8.22 7.12 -7.40
C TYR A 95 -8.91 8.09 -8.35
N THR A 96 -8.83 7.77 -9.63
CA THR A 96 -9.58 8.43 -10.70
C THR A 96 -10.46 7.39 -11.38
N SER A 97 -11.78 7.58 -11.34
CA SER A 97 -12.72 6.67 -11.98
C SER A 97 -13.80 7.42 -12.77
N PRO A 98 -14.17 6.99 -13.99
CA PRO A 98 -15.27 7.62 -14.74
C PRO A 98 -16.67 7.21 -14.23
N VAL A 99 -16.77 6.25 -13.32
CA VAL A 99 -18.03 5.77 -12.72
C VAL A 99 -17.92 5.66 -11.19
N MET A 100 -19.06 5.55 -10.50
CA MET A 100 -19.04 5.33 -9.06
C MET A 100 -18.46 3.96 -8.72
N VAL A 101 -17.59 3.91 -7.71
CA VAL A 101 -16.85 2.72 -7.29
C VAL A 101 -17.53 2.10 -6.08
N GLY A 102 -17.94 0.83 -6.18
CA GLY A 102 -18.63 0.09 -5.12
C GLY A 102 -17.69 -0.57 -4.11
N GLY A 103 -16.44 -0.85 -4.52
CA GLY A 103 -15.43 -1.41 -3.64
C GLY A 103 -14.04 -1.37 -4.25
N ALA A 104 -13.04 -1.51 -3.39
CA ALA A 104 -11.63 -1.54 -3.76
C ALA A 104 -10.86 -2.53 -2.87
N ARG A 105 -9.89 -3.23 -3.45
CA ARG A 105 -8.85 -3.96 -2.72
C ARG A 105 -7.49 -3.52 -3.22
N LEU A 106 -6.58 -3.23 -2.30
CA LEU A 106 -5.22 -2.85 -2.61
C LEU A 106 -4.27 -3.71 -1.78
N GLU A 107 -3.23 -4.22 -2.41
CA GLU A 107 -2.04 -4.72 -1.70
C GLU A 107 -0.96 -3.67 -1.82
N VAL A 108 -0.41 -3.26 -0.68
CA VAL A 108 0.54 -2.16 -0.62
C VAL A 108 1.78 -2.55 0.21
N THR A 109 2.92 -2.01 -0.23
CA THR A 109 4.19 -2.06 0.51
C THR A 109 4.54 -0.66 0.98
N LEU A 110 4.69 -0.52 2.30
CA LEU A 110 5.06 0.70 3.00
C LEU A 110 6.58 0.81 3.12
N ASP A 111 7.10 2.03 3.19
CA ASP A 111 8.52 2.26 3.46
C ASP A 111 8.88 2.20 4.96
N HIS A 112 7.87 2.26 5.84
CA HIS A 112 8.00 2.20 7.29
C HIS A 112 6.93 1.28 7.91
N PRO A 113 7.22 0.69 9.09
CA PRO A 113 6.22 -0.04 9.84
C PRO A 113 4.96 0.76 10.13
N ALA A 114 3.78 0.19 9.86
CA ALA A 114 2.49 0.79 10.22
C ALA A 114 1.54 -0.20 10.87
N GLY A 115 0.71 0.28 11.78
CA GLY A 115 -0.43 -0.43 12.34
C GLY A 115 -1.72 -0.13 11.58
N VAL A 116 -2.80 -0.85 11.93
CA VAL A 116 -4.14 -0.61 11.34
C VAL A 116 -4.63 0.81 11.66
N GLU A 117 -4.26 1.34 12.82
CA GLU A 117 -4.57 2.68 13.30
C GLU A 117 -3.99 3.81 12.46
N ASP A 118 -2.95 3.54 11.66
CA ASP A 118 -2.32 4.52 10.79
C ASP A 118 -3.08 4.72 9.47
N PHE A 119 -4.07 3.87 9.18
CA PHE A 119 -4.92 3.95 8.01
C PHE A 119 -6.22 4.68 8.33
N SER A 120 -6.54 5.72 7.55
CA SER A 120 -7.77 6.49 7.72
C SER A 120 -8.54 6.58 6.40
N LEU A 121 -9.75 6.00 6.37
CA LEU A 121 -10.65 6.06 5.22
C LEU A 121 -11.22 7.48 5.06
N LEU A 122 -11.23 7.99 3.82
CA LEU A 122 -11.71 9.34 3.49
C LEU A 122 -13.04 9.35 2.73
N GLN A 123 -13.58 8.16 2.43
CA GLN A 123 -14.84 7.98 1.70
C GLN A 123 -16.02 7.75 2.66
N SER A 124 -16.90 8.73 2.79
CA SER A 124 -18.08 8.66 3.66
C SER A 124 -19.05 7.56 3.22
N GLY A 125 -19.61 6.81 4.17
CA GLY A 125 -20.52 5.68 3.91
C GLY A 125 -19.80 4.38 3.55
N MET A 126 -18.48 4.42 3.37
CA MET A 126 -17.67 3.22 3.15
C MET A 126 -17.11 2.70 4.47
N THR A 127 -16.71 1.44 4.46
CA THR A 127 -16.00 0.69 5.50
C THR A 127 -14.64 0.31 4.95
N MET A 128 -13.61 0.35 5.80
CA MET A 128 -12.27 -0.05 5.46
C MET A 128 -11.78 -1.09 6.45
N ASP A 129 -11.39 -2.25 5.93
CA ASP A 129 -10.70 -3.30 6.67
C ASP A 129 -9.23 -3.34 6.21
N VAL A 130 -8.31 -3.48 7.16
CA VAL A 130 -6.87 -3.52 6.88
C VAL A 130 -6.26 -4.79 7.48
N GLY A 131 -5.55 -5.55 6.65
CA GLY A 131 -4.78 -6.72 7.04
C GLY A 131 -3.30 -6.42 6.95
N ILE A 132 -2.62 -6.43 8.08
CA ILE A 132 -1.16 -6.28 8.15
C ILE A 132 -0.54 -7.68 8.07
N GLN A 133 0.08 -8.04 6.93
CA GLN A 133 0.74 -9.34 6.78
C GLN A 133 2.06 -9.39 7.57
N ASP A 134 2.81 -8.31 7.50
CA ASP A 134 3.95 -7.98 8.34
C ASP A 134 4.03 -6.47 8.52
N SER A 135 5.05 -5.96 9.19
CA SER A 135 5.13 -4.54 9.53
C SER A 135 5.02 -3.58 8.34
N ILE A 136 5.36 -3.99 7.12
CA ILE A 136 5.40 -3.10 5.94
C ILE A 136 4.48 -3.53 4.80
N HIS A 137 3.93 -4.74 4.83
CA HIS A 137 2.98 -5.22 3.82
C HIS A 137 1.55 -5.21 4.37
N ALA A 138 0.65 -4.54 3.65
CA ALA A 138 -0.75 -4.42 4.04
C ALA A 138 -1.70 -4.73 2.87
N THR A 139 -2.82 -5.37 3.18
CA THR A 139 -4.01 -5.40 2.32
C THR A 139 -5.06 -4.46 2.86
N VAL A 140 -5.55 -3.56 2.02
CA VAL A 140 -6.66 -2.63 2.34
C VAL A 140 -7.87 -3.04 1.51
N LEU A 141 -9.00 -3.28 2.18
CA LEU A 141 -10.29 -3.56 1.55
C LEU A 141 -11.25 -2.43 1.89
N VAL A 142 -11.85 -1.82 0.88
CA VAL A 142 -12.87 -0.78 1.02
C VAL A 142 -14.17 -1.25 0.37
N TYR A 143 -15.26 -1.21 1.12
CA TYR A 143 -16.60 -1.66 0.68
C TYR A 143 -17.68 -0.95 1.50
N SER A 144 -18.96 -1.21 1.26
CA SER A 144 -20.07 -0.65 2.05
C SER A 144 -21.00 -1.77 2.52
N TRP A 145 -21.74 -1.56 3.61
CA TRP A 145 -22.76 -2.51 4.08
C TRP A 145 -24.16 -2.18 3.55
N ASP A 146 -24.35 -1.01 2.94
CA ASP A 146 -25.64 -0.43 2.59
C ASP A 146 -25.74 -0.02 1.10
N ASN A 147 -24.87 -0.57 0.25
CA ASN A 147 -24.71 -0.21 -1.17
C ASN A 147 -24.29 1.26 -1.40
N SER A 148 -23.75 1.95 -0.40
CA SER A 148 -23.01 3.20 -0.65
C SER A 148 -21.88 2.95 -1.66
N ALA A 149 -21.60 3.97 -2.47
CA ALA A 149 -20.55 3.93 -3.47
C ALA A 149 -19.70 5.21 -3.39
N MET A 150 -18.42 5.05 -3.69
CA MET A 150 -17.48 6.14 -3.78
C MET A 150 -17.72 6.92 -5.09
N PRO A 151 -17.60 8.26 -5.09
CA PRO A 151 -17.92 9.08 -6.25
C PRO A 151 -17.03 8.80 -7.48
N SER A 152 -17.53 9.09 -8.67
CA SER A 152 -16.68 9.19 -9.87
C SER A 152 -15.82 10.47 -9.84
N GLY A 153 -14.72 10.49 -10.58
CA GLY A 153 -13.77 11.59 -10.70
C GLY A 153 -12.48 11.30 -9.94
N ASP A 154 -11.71 12.34 -9.69
CA ASP A 154 -10.48 12.30 -8.87
C ASP A 154 -10.86 12.43 -7.40
N GLN A 155 -10.54 11.43 -6.59
CA GLN A 155 -10.96 11.34 -5.20
C GLN A 155 -9.85 10.73 -4.33
N SER A 156 -9.73 11.19 -3.08
CA SER A 156 -8.85 10.55 -2.09
C SER A 156 -9.56 9.39 -1.40
N LEU A 157 -8.99 8.19 -1.50
CA LEU A 157 -9.54 6.97 -0.94
C LEU A 157 -9.26 6.86 0.56
N PHE A 158 -7.99 6.78 0.93
CA PHE A 158 -7.53 6.70 2.31
C PHE A 158 -6.18 7.39 2.50
N GLU A 159 -5.86 7.72 3.75
CA GLU A 159 -4.56 8.22 4.20
C GLU A 159 -3.81 7.11 4.94
N VAL A 160 -2.50 7.02 4.75
CA VAL A 160 -1.58 6.24 5.61
C VAL A 160 -0.63 7.21 6.30
N ARG A 161 -0.62 7.22 7.63
CA ARG A 161 0.23 8.10 8.44
C ARG A 161 1.59 7.48 8.74
N GLY A 162 2.57 8.32 9.02
CA GLY A 162 3.91 7.87 9.44
C GLY A 162 4.75 7.20 8.35
N VAL A 163 4.26 7.17 7.10
CA VAL A 163 4.98 6.68 5.93
C VAL A 163 5.30 7.82 4.98
N THR A 164 6.39 7.70 4.23
CA THR A 164 6.74 8.69 3.19
C THR A 164 6.51 8.17 1.78
N ARG A 165 6.34 6.85 1.64
CA ARG A 165 6.08 6.16 0.38
C ARG A 165 5.22 4.94 0.60
N VAL A 166 4.26 4.78 -0.32
CA VAL A 166 3.47 3.57 -0.48
C VAL A 166 3.65 3.09 -1.92
N THR A 167 4.17 1.87 -2.06
CA THR A 167 4.15 1.13 -3.33
C THR A 167 2.83 0.38 -3.39
N ILE A 168 2.13 0.49 -4.51
CA ILE A 168 0.89 -0.25 -4.75
C ILE A 168 1.26 -1.49 -5.55
N ASP A 169 1.22 -2.65 -4.92
CA ASP A 169 1.63 -3.92 -5.51
C ASP A 169 0.52 -4.51 -6.40
N SER A 170 -0.73 -4.39 -5.94
CA SER A 170 -1.90 -4.78 -6.71
C SER A 170 -3.11 -3.91 -6.34
N VAL A 171 -4.00 -3.73 -7.31
CA VAL A 171 -5.28 -3.05 -7.11
C VAL A 171 -6.37 -3.85 -7.81
N GLU A 172 -7.51 -3.92 -7.17
CA GLU A 172 -8.74 -4.41 -7.75
C GLU A 172 -9.86 -3.42 -7.41
N LEU A 173 -10.59 -2.96 -8.42
CA LEU A 173 -11.72 -2.04 -8.24
C LEU A 173 -12.99 -2.68 -8.80
N ALA A 174 -14.10 -2.42 -8.13
CA ALA A 174 -15.42 -2.77 -8.61
C ALA A 174 -16.31 -1.54 -8.70
N ASP A 175 -17.10 -1.41 -9.77
CA ASP A 175 -18.09 -0.35 -9.85
C ASP A 175 -19.25 -0.60 -8.86
N SER A 176 -20.09 0.42 -8.67
CA SER A 176 -21.26 0.34 -7.77
C SER A 176 -22.26 -0.78 -8.11
N GLU A 177 -22.20 -1.33 -9.33
CA GLU A 177 -23.05 -2.40 -9.81
C GLU A 177 -22.39 -3.79 -9.66
N GLY A 178 -21.19 -3.88 -9.09
CA GLY A 178 -20.44 -5.13 -8.89
C GLY A 178 -19.81 -5.65 -10.18
N ASN A 179 -19.28 -4.78 -11.03
CA ASN A 179 -18.43 -5.15 -12.17
C ASN A 179 -16.97 -4.90 -11.82
N LEU A 180 -16.07 -5.83 -12.17
CA LEU A 180 -14.64 -5.51 -12.19
C LEU A 180 -14.35 -4.35 -13.14
N MET A 181 -13.49 -3.45 -12.68
CA MET A 181 -13.02 -2.31 -13.43
C MET A 181 -11.65 -2.59 -14.02
N LEU A 182 -11.37 -1.97 -15.16
CA LEU A 182 -10.05 -2.06 -15.77
C LEU A 182 -9.16 -0.97 -15.17
N LEU A 183 -7.99 -1.36 -14.69
CA LEU A 183 -6.98 -0.39 -14.32
C LEU A 183 -6.20 -0.02 -15.57
N THR A 184 -6.15 1.27 -15.86
CA THR A 184 -5.09 1.77 -16.71
C THR A 184 -3.84 1.72 -15.85
N ALA A 185 -2.79 1.08 -16.33
CA ALA A 185 -1.48 1.20 -15.70
C ALA A 185 -1.03 2.67 -15.83
N SER A 186 -1.53 3.53 -14.93
CA SER A 186 -0.68 4.55 -14.32
C SER A 186 0.49 3.74 -13.78
N GLN A 187 1.68 4.00 -14.29
CA GLN A 187 2.90 3.43 -13.74
C GLN A 187 2.95 3.83 -12.27
N ALA A 188 2.44 2.98 -11.38
CA ALA A 188 2.69 3.01 -9.95
C ALA A 188 4.19 2.77 -9.78
N GLY A 189 4.97 3.86 -9.88
CA GLY A 189 6.42 3.78 -9.90
C GLY A 189 7.16 5.07 -10.24
N ASP A 190 6.51 6.10 -10.79
CA ASP A 190 7.24 7.27 -11.30
C ASP A 190 6.70 8.63 -10.83
N ASN A 191 6.26 8.72 -9.56
CA ASN A 191 6.48 9.98 -8.85
C ASN A 191 7.98 10.07 -8.55
N LEU A 192 8.79 10.35 -9.58
CA LEU A 192 10.19 10.69 -9.37
C LEU A 192 10.23 11.86 -8.39
N PRO A 193 11.07 11.78 -7.34
CA PRO A 193 11.17 12.85 -6.37
C PRO A 193 11.37 14.19 -7.08
N VAL A 194 10.65 15.24 -6.68
CA VAL A 194 10.78 16.56 -7.33
C VAL A 194 12.11 17.23 -6.95
N GLY A 195 12.81 16.73 -5.93
CA GLY A 195 14.06 17.28 -5.44
C GLY A 195 14.97 16.24 -4.76
N TYR A 196 16.16 16.69 -4.39
CA TYR A 196 17.09 15.90 -3.59
C TYR A 196 16.75 16.08 -2.11
N THR A 197 16.43 15.01 -1.40
CA THR A 197 16.21 15.01 0.05
C THR A 197 17.14 14.01 0.74
N LEU A 198 17.37 14.24 2.03
CA LEU A 198 18.03 13.31 2.94
C LEU A 198 17.17 13.32 4.19
N GLU A 199 16.61 12.17 4.57
CA GLU A 199 15.69 12.06 5.69
C GLU A 199 16.40 11.74 7.00
N GLN A 200 15.69 11.96 8.10
CA GLN A 200 16.16 11.57 9.43
C GLN A 200 16.25 10.04 9.50
N ASN A 201 17.38 9.50 9.94
CA ASN A 201 17.55 8.07 10.08
C ASN A 201 16.53 7.51 11.10
N TYR A 202 16.02 6.30 10.84
CA TYR A 202 15.09 5.61 11.74
C TYR A 202 15.57 4.18 12.04
N PRO A 203 15.50 3.72 13.30
CA PRO A 203 15.22 4.50 14.51
C PRO A 203 16.31 5.57 14.80
N ASN A 204 16.01 6.59 15.60
CA ASN A 204 17.01 7.51 16.16
C ASN A 204 16.55 8.01 17.54
N PRO A 205 17.21 7.62 18.66
CA PRO A 205 18.43 6.82 18.73
C PRO A 205 18.26 5.36 18.25
N PHE A 206 19.33 4.73 17.77
CA PHE A 206 19.32 3.35 17.25
C PHE A 206 20.29 2.43 17.97
N ASN A 207 20.05 1.10 17.90
CA ASN A 207 20.92 0.06 18.44
C ASN A 207 20.74 -1.29 17.70
N PRO A 208 21.77 -1.87 17.04
CA PRO A 208 22.92 -1.20 16.43
C PRO A 208 22.63 -0.77 14.99
N GLU A 209 21.44 -1.01 14.45
CA GLU A 209 21.10 -0.74 13.05
C GLU A 209 20.07 0.37 12.86
N THR A 210 20.18 1.09 11.74
CA THR A 210 19.26 2.15 11.31
C THR A 210 19.18 2.21 9.79
N MET A 211 18.07 2.73 9.28
CA MET A 211 17.85 3.03 7.88
C MET A 211 18.05 4.53 7.62
N ILE A 212 18.67 4.86 6.49
CA ILE A 212 18.89 6.21 6.00
C ILE A 212 18.24 6.33 4.63
N ASP A 213 17.27 7.25 4.53
CA ASP A 213 16.44 7.40 3.35
C ASP A 213 16.81 8.70 2.64
N PHE A 214 16.88 8.67 1.31
CA PHE A 214 17.15 9.85 0.50
C PHE A 214 16.54 9.73 -0.89
N THR A 215 16.43 10.86 -1.58
CA THR A 215 15.76 10.94 -2.88
C THR A 215 16.65 11.57 -3.95
N LEU A 216 16.51 11.09 -5.18
CA LEU A 216 17.18 11.63 -6.37
C LEU A 216 16.12 11.97 -7.44
N PRO A 217 16.00 13.23 -7.88
CA PRO A 217 15.06 13.62 -8.94
C PRO A 217 15.52 13.17 -10.34
N ARG A 218 16.80 12.80 -10.47
CA ARG A 218 17.41 12.31 -11.71
C ARG A 218 18.55 11.33 -11.37
N THR A 219 18.85 10.44 -12.30
CA THR A 219 20.00 9.54 -12.23
C THR A 219 21.28 10.36 -12.07
N GLY A 220 22.17 9.94 -11.18
CA GLY A 220 23.43 10.65 -10.98
C GLY A 220 24.34 10.04 -9.91
N LYS A 221 25.55 10.59 -9.80
CA LYS A 221 26.54 10.15 -8.81
C LYS A 221 26.12 10.54 -7.40
N VAL A 222 26.13 9.58 -6.49
CA VAL A 222 25.81 9.76 -5.07
C VAL A 222 26.97 9.29 -4.20
N ASN A 223 27.27 10.06 -3.15
CA ASN A 223 28.11 9.62 -2.04
C ASN A 223 27.38 9.81 -0.71
N LEU A 224 27.06 8.71 -0.03
CA LEU A 224 26.50 8.71 1.33
C LEU A 224 27.58 8.23 2.30
N SER A 225 28.03 9.13 3.17
CA SER A 225 29.13 8.88 4.10
C SER A 225 28.76 9.26 5.53
N ILE A 226 29.30 8.51 6.49
CA ILE A 226 29.16 8.72 7.93
C ILE A 226 30.44 9.32 8.49
N TYR A 227 30.27 10.27 9.41
CA TYR A 227 31.33 10.98 10.10
C TYR A 227 31.10 10.99 11.60
N ASN A 228 32.19 10.99 12.37
CA ASN A 228 32.11 11.28 13.80
C ASN A 228 32.09 12.80 14.06
N VAL A 229 31.96 13.20 15.33
CA VAL A 229 31.92 14.62 15.74
C VAL A 229 33.21 15.40 15.44
N LEU A 230 34.32 14.70 15.19
CA LEU A 230 35.59 15.30 14.77
C LEU A 230 35.68 15.48 13.24
N GLY A 231 34.64 15.08 12.49
CA GLY A 231 34.62 15.14 11.03
C GLY A 231 35.42 14.04 10.35
N GLN A 232 35.85 13.01 11.07
CA GLN A 232 36.55 11.86 10.49
C GLN A 232 35.53 10.94 9.82
N ASN A 233 35.82 10.51 8.59
CA ASN A 233 34.99 9.53 7.87
C ASN A 233 35.06 8.18 8.61
N VAL A 234 33.90 7.67 8.99
CA VAL A 234 33.72 6.41 9.70
C VAL A 234 33.44 5.29 8.70
N ALA A 235 32.50 5.52 7.78
CA ALA A 235 32.11 4.59 6.75
C ALA A 235 31.54 5.33 5.54
N THR A 236 31.75 4.80 4.34
CA THR A 236 31.05 5.20 3.12
C THR A 236 30.05 4.09 2.78
N LEU A 237 28.76 4.40 2.83
CA LEU A 237 27.70 3.43 2.59
C LEU A 237 27.34 3.31 1.10
N VAL A 238 27.41 4.42 0.37
CA VAL A 238 27.13 4.50 -1.08
C VAL A 238 28.19 5.38 -1.72
N ASN A 239 28.74 4.94 -2.86
CA ASN A 239 29.63 5.74 -3.69
C ASN A 239 29.54 5.37 -5.17
N GLU A 240 28.33 5.36 -5.71
CA GLU A 240 28.03 4.91 -7.06
C GLU A 240 27.04 5.82 -7.78
N GLU A 241 26.80 5.53 -9.05
CA GLU A 241 25.74 6.18 -9.81
C GLU A 241 24.44 5.43 -9.53
N LEU A 242 23.42 6.16 -9.09
CA LEU A 242 22.12 5.58 -8.74
C LEU A 242 21.05 6.13 -9.68
N PRO A 243 20.05 5.31 -10.04
CA PRO A 243 18.92 5.79 -10.84
C PRO A 243 18.12 6.86 -10.10
N ALA A 244 17.40 7.69 -10.85
CA ALA A 244 16.38 8.57 -10.28
C ALA A 244 15.39 7.75 -9.44
N GLY A 245 14.95 8.30 -8.32
CA GLY A 245 14.03 7.62 -7.41
C GLY A 245 14.42 7.75 -5.94
N TYR A 246 13.77 6.94 -5.12
CA TYR A 246 13.95 6.85 -3.68
C TYR A 246 14.94 5.75 -3.34
N HIS A 247 15.83 6.02 -2.38
CA HIS A 247 16.91 5.12 -1.98
C HIS A 247 16.90 4.93 -0.47
N GLN A 248 17.06 3.68 -0.04
CA GLN A 248 17.14 3.29 1.36
C GLN A 248 18.47 2.58 1.63
N VAL A 249 19.20 3.01 2.66
CA VAL A 249 20.52 2.47 2.96
C VAL A 249 20.63 2.14 4.44
N ARG A 250 20.98 0.90 4.74
CA ARG A 250 21.20 0.42 6.12
C ARG A 250 22.60 0.78 6.61
N TRP A 251 22.70 1.22 7.86
CA TRP A 251 23.96 1.22 8.61
C TRP A 251 23.83 0.41 9.90
N ASP A 252 24.82 -0.42 10.19
CA ASP A 252 24.85 -1.38 11.31
C ASP A 252 25.79 -0.95 12.45
N GLY A 253 26.18 0.32 12.49
CA GLY A 253 27.06 0.84 13.53
C GLY A 253 28.51 0.36 13.42
N ARG A 254 28.97 -0.02 12.23
CA ARG A 254 30.38 -0.40 11.97
C ARG A 254 31.13 0.65 11.15
N ASP A 255 32.44 0.69 11.32
CA ASP A 255 33.35 1.46 10.49
C ASP A 255 33.67 0.75 9.16
N GLN A 256 34.43 1.42 8.28
CA GLN A 256 34.85 0.89 6.99
C GLN A 256 35.66 -0.42 7.06
N SER A 257 36.26 -0.73 8.22
CA SER A 257 37.01 -1.97 8.47
C SER A 257 36.13 -3.07 9.08
N GLY A 258 34.83 -2.82 9.26
CA GLY A 258 33.87 -3.75 9.84
C GLY A 258 33.89 -3.81 11.37
N HIS A 259 34.59 -2.89 12.06
CA HIS A 259 34.61 -2.86 13.52
C HIS A 259 33.44 -2.03 14.07
N PRO A 260 32.76 -2.48 15.14
CA PRO A 260 31.71 -1.70 15.78
C PRO A 260 32.25 -0.38 16.34
N VAL A 261 31.58 0.73 16.05
CA VAL A 261 31.96 2.04 16.60
C VAL A 261 31.38 2.26 18.00
N ALA A 262 31.87 3.27 18.73
CA ALA A 262 31.40 3.57 20.08
C ALA A 262 30.01 4.22 20.07
N SER A 263 29.24 4.07 21.14
CA SER A 263 27.98 4.82 21.32
C SER A 263 28.26 6.32 21.30
N GLY A 264 27.36 7.10 20.70
CA GLY A 264 27.55 8.54 20.59
C GLY A 264 26.85 9.16 19.40
N VAL A 265 27.20 10.42 19.15
CA VAL A 265 26.65 11.22 18.07
C VAL A 265 27.47 11.02 16.80
N TYR A 266 26.78 10.78 15.69
CA TYR A 266 27.35 10.70 14.35
C TYR A 266 26.62 11.65 13.42
N LEU A 267 27.28 12.00 12.32
CA LEU A 267 26.73 12.77 11.22
C LEU A 267 26.76 11.91 9.97
N TYR A 268 25.75 11.99 9.13
CA TYR A 268 25.77 11.41 7.80
C TYR A 268 25.54 12.50 6.78
N ARG A 269 26.21 12.37 5.63
CA ARG A 269 26.21 13.35 4.55
C ARG A 269 25.95 12.66 3.24
N LEU A 270 24.96 13.18 2.52
CA LEU A 270 24.67 12.84 1.14
C LEU A 270 25.27 13.91 0.24
N VAL A 271 26.15 13.53 -0.68
CA VAL A 271 26.70 14.41 -1.74
C VAL A 271 26.14 13.95 -3.08
N THR A 272 25.57 14.89 -3.82
CA THR A 272 25.02 14.70 -5.17
C THR A 272 25.50 15.84 -6.07
N GLU A 273 25.12 15.82 -7.35
CA GLU A 273 25.39 16.92 -8.27
C GLU A 273 24.79 18.26 -7.83
N ALA A 274 23.69 18.24 -7.07
CA ALA A 274 23.02 19.47 -6.59
C ALA A 274 23.68 20.06 -5.34
N GLY A 275 24.58 19.33 -4.67
CA GLY A 275 25.26 19.78 -3.46
C GLY A 275 25.30 18.71 -2.37
N SER A 276 25.42 19.14 -1.12
CA SER A 276 25.51 18.24 0.04
C SER A 276 24.42 18.50 1.07
N LEU A 277 23.75 17.44 1.51
CA LEU A 277 22.82 17.42 2.63
C LEU A 277 23.47 16.68 3.82
N SER A 278 23.19 17.08 5.05
CA SER A 278 23.74 16.42 6.23
C SER A 278 22.75 16.38 7.38
N ARG A 279 22.77 15.28 8.14
CA ARG A 279 21.94 15.08 9.33
C ARG A 279 22.72 14.36 10.42
N ARG A 280 22.15 14.36 11.62
CA ARG A 280 22.74 13.82 12.85
C ARG A 280 21.97 12.60 13.33
N MET A 281 22.68 11.60 13.81
CA MET A 281 22.12 10.38 14.41
C MET A 281 22.79 10.04 15.74
N VAL A 282 22.11 9.27 16.58
CA VAL A 282 22.58 8.85 17.91
C VAL A 282 22.60 7.33 18.00
N LEU A 283 23.78 6.74 18.15
CA LEU A 283 23.97 5.32 18.40
C LEU A 283 23.97 5.05 19.91
N LEU A 284 23.12 4.13 20.34
CA LEU A 284 23.13 3.54 21.69
C LEU A 284 23.65 2.10 21.59
N LYS A 285 24.42 1.68 22.60
CA LYS A 285 24.76 0.27 22.84
C LYS A 285 24.19 -0.13 24.17
#